data_AF-A0A238Y365-F1
#
_entry.id   AF-A0A238Y365-F1
#
_cell.length_a   1.000
_cell.length_b   1.000
_cell.length_c   1.000
_cell.angle_alpha   90.00
_cell.angle_beta   90.00
_cell.angle_gamma   90.00
#
_symmetry.space_group_name_H-M   'P 1'
#
loop_
_entity.id
_entity.type
_entity.pdbx_description
1 polymer ?
#
loop_
_entity_poly.entity_id
_entity_poly.type
_entity_poly.pdbx_seq_one_letter_code
_entity_poly.pdbx_strand_id
1 'polypeptide(L)'
;MSTAIAPHIPPAAPQTLVRDPALRQAMRAHIQAVIQARVAQDEDRRAEALRDYLAVTQAAADLDAASTLSTMIPPLLPSLYRRWAGMFADRLFETASEEQLRVLCDGSEENGAALALAYVMFLESERMERRMSEDLCALGRGAEGGQEVQEKMADMAAGYIRARVAKLAEKQAIKKK
;
A
#
# COMPACT_ATOMS: atom_id res chain seq x y z
N MET A 1 -30.98 -26.62 -8.67
CA MET A 1 -30.32 -25.32 -8.94
C MET A 1 -30.52 -24.45 -7.70
N SER A 2 -29.51 -24.34 -6.84
CA SER A 2 -29.56 -23.56 -5.61
C SER A 2 -28.62 -22.37 -5.76
N THR A 3 -29.19 -21.18 -5.96
CA THR A 3 -28.45 -19.93 -6.12
C THR A 3 -28.01 -19.47 -4.73
N ALA A 4 -26.71 -19.57 -4.44
CA ALA A 4 -26.13 -19.02 -3.22
C ALA A 4 -26.18 -17.48 -3.31
N ILE A 5 -27.02 -16.88 -2.47
CA ILE A 5 -27.06 -15.43 -2.26
C ILE A 5 -25.81 -15.06 -1.46
N ALA A 6 -24.91 -14.28 -2.05
CA ALA A 6 -23.78 -13.70 -1.32
C ALA A 6 -24.33 -12.83 -0.17
N PRO A 7 -23.77 -12.93 1.05
CA PRO A 7 -24.24 -12.15 2.18
C PRO A 7 -23.99 -10.66 1.91
N HIS A 8 -25.07 -9.90 1.73
CA HIS A 8 -25.05 -8.45 1.80
C HIS A 8 -24.68 -8.08 3.24
N ILE A 9 -23.45 -7.62 3.46
CA ILE A 9 -23.03 -7.07 4.76
C ILE A 9 -23.58 -5.63 4.80
N PRO A 10 -24.59 -5.31 5.62
CA PRO A 10 -25.06 -3.94 5.78
C PRO A 10 -24.01 -3.11 6.53
N PRO A 11 -23.92 -1.79 6.26
CA PRO A 11 -23.07 -0.91 7.06
C PRO A 11 -23.48 -0.99 8.54
N ALA A 12 -22.48 -1.05 9.42
CA ALA A 12 -22.67 -1.18 10.87
C ALA A 12 -23.64 -0.09 11.40
N ALA A 13 -24.69 -0.51 12.12
CA ALA A 13 -25.61 0.43 12.75
C ALA A 13 -24.85 1.34 13.74
N PRO A 14 -25.21 2.62 13.90
CA PRO A 14 -24.45 3.60 14.69
C PRO A 14 -24.29 3.25 16.18
N GLN A 15 -25.01 2.25 16.67
CA GLN A 15 -24.91 1.72 18.04
C GLN A 15 -23.81 0.66 18.22
N THR A 16 -23.14 0.26 17.12
CA THR A 16 -22.13 -0.80 17.10
C THR A 16 -20.71 -0.30 16.82
N LEU A 17 -20.50 1.02 16.69
CA LEU A 17 -19.20 1.62 16.40
C LEU A 17 -18.38 1.86 17.68
N VAL A 18 -17.05 1.88 17.56
CA VAL A 18 -16.13 2.18 18.67
C VAL A 18 -16.30 3.63 19.13
N ARG A 19 -16.92 3.84 20.29
CA ARG A 19 -17.18 5.18 20.86
C ARG A 19 -16.16 5.60 21.90
N ASP A 20 -15.57 4.64 22.61
CA ASP A 20 -14.56 4.93 23.62
C ASP A 20 -13.27 5.43 22.95
N PRO A 21 -12.84 6.68 23.21
CA PRO A 21 -11.64 7.25 22.61
C PRO A 21 -10.36 6.50 23.01
N ALA A 22 -10.29 5.96 24.24
CA ALA A 22 -9.11 5.23 24.70
C ALA A 22 -8.98 3.88 23.96
N LEU A 23 -10.09 3.13 23.86
CA LEU A 23 -10.14 1.90 23.08
C LEU A 23 -9.82 2.15 21.61
N ARG A 24 -10.42 3.18 21.01
CA ARG A 24 -10.16 3.55 19.61
C ARG A 24 -8.68 3.85 19.38
N GLN A 25 -8.05 4.60 20.29
CA GLN A 25 -6.62 4.92 20.20
C GLN A 25 -5.75 3.65 20.34
N ALA A 26 -6.09 2.74 21.24
CA ALA A 26 -5.38 1.47 21.42
C ALA A 26 -5.47 0.59 20.16
N MET A 27 -6.67 0.43 19.60
CA MET A 27 -6.90 -0.31 18.35
C MET A 27 -6.17 0.32 17.18
N ARG A 28 -6.18 1.66 17.07
CA ARG A 28 -5.45 2.39 16.02
C ARG A 28 -3.95 2.15 16.12
N ALA A 29 -3.39 2.21 17.32
CA ALA A 29 -1.98 1.93 17.56
C ALA A 29 -1.62 0.47 17.20
N HIS A 30 -2.48 -0.49 17.57
CA HIS A 30 -2.32 -1.89 17.23
C HIS A 30 -2.29 -2.11 15.71
N ILE A 31 -3.29 -1.60 14.98
CA ILE A 31 -3.37 -1.70 13.51
C ILE A 31 -2.11 -1.11 12.87
N GLN A 32 -1.68 0.08 13.30
CA GLN A 32 -0.47 0.70 12.77
C GLN A 32 0.79 -0.10 13.06
N ALA A 33 0.90 -0.75 14.23
CA ALA A 33 2.03 -1.57 14.59
C ALA A 33 2.10 -2.84 13.73
N VAL A 34 0.97 -3.55 13.57
CA VAL A 34 0.86 -4.75 12.72
C VAL A 34 1.24 -4.44 11.28
N ILE A 35 0.69 -3.36 10.71
CA ILE A 35 1.00 -2.96 9.33
C ILE A 35 2.49 -2.63 9.19
N GLN A 36 3.04 -1.78 10.06
CA GLN A 36 4.47 -1.42 10.01
C GLN A 36 5.38 -2.65 10.14
N ALA A 37 5.03 -3.59 11.01
CA ALA A 37 5.79 -4.83 11.15
C ALA A 37 5.79 -5.69 9.88
N ARG A 38 4.74 -5.62 9.07
CA ARG A 38 4.63 -6.39 7.82
C ARG A 38 5.21 -5.68 6.61
N VAL A 39 5.12 -4.34 6.53
CA VAL A 39 5.40 -3.59 5.28
C VAL A 39 6.70 -2.77 5.28
N ALA A 40 7.35 -2.58 6.44
CA ALA A 40 8.44 -1.60 6.57
C ALA A 40 9.73 -2.15 7.21
N GLN A 41 9.88 -3.46 7.37
CA GLN A 41 10.92 -4.03 8.24
C GLN A 41 12.24 -4.40 7.58
N ASP A 42 12.26 -4.71 6.28
CA ASP A 42 13.41 -5.40 5.69
C ASP A 42 13.70 -4.90 4.27
N GLU A 43 14.83 -4.20 4.15
CA GLU A 43 15.30 -3.62 2.88
C GLU A 43 15.72 -4.70 1.89
N ASP A 44 16.24 -5.83 2.36
CA ASP A 44 16.60 -6.97 1.49
C ASP A 44 15.34 -7.62 0.92
N ARG A 45 14.31 -7.81 1.76
CA ARG A 45 13.00 -8.31 1.30
C ARG A 45 12.29 -7.31 0.40
N ARG A 46 12.47 -6.02 0.62
CA ARG A 46 11.97 -4.98 -0.29
C ARG A 46 12.64 -5.07 -1.66
N ALA A 47 13.97 -5.17 -1.69
CA ALA A 47 14.73 -5.32 -2.93
C ALA A 47 14.34 -6.61 -3.67
N GLU A 48 14.18 -7.72 -2.95
CA GLU A 48 13.66 -8.98 -3.48
C GLU A 48 12.27 -8.80 -4.11
N ALA A 49 11.32 -8.25 -3.37
CA ALA A 49 9.95 -8.02 -3.87
C ALA A 49 9.91 -7.11 -5.11
N LEU A 50 10.77 -6.08 -5.16
CA LEU A 50 10.89 -5.20 -6.33
C LEU A 50 11.45 -5.93 -7.55
N ARG A 51 12.47 -6.78 -7.37
CA ARG A 51 13.01 -7.60 -8.48
C ARG A 51 11.95 -8.53 -9.03
N ASP A 52 11.23 -9.25 -8.15
CA ASP A 52 10.19 -10.18 -8.54
C ASP A 52 9.06 -9.45 -9.28
N TYR A 53 8.62 -8.31 -8.77
CA TYR A 53 7.61 -7.48 -9.42
C TYR A 53 8.07 -7.02 -10.82
N LEU A 54 9.30 -6.52 -10.96
CA LEU A 54 9.85 -6.05 -12.23
C LEU A 54 10.02 -7.18 -13.25
N ALA A 55 10.36 -8.39 -12.78
CA ALA A 55 10.45 -9.59 -13.61
C ALA A 55 9.07 -10.05 -14.09
N VAL A 56 8.09 -10.15 -13.18
CA VAL A 56 6.72 -10.58 -13.51
C VAL A 56 6.02 -9.60 -14.44
N THR A 57 6.20 -8.30 -14.22
CA THR A 57 5.60 -7.25 -15.06
C THR A 57 6.35 -7.03 -16.38
N GLN A 58 7.49 -7.70 -16.60
CA GLN A 58 8.40 -7.49 -17.73
C GLN A 58 8.80 -6.02 -17.91
N ALA A 59 8.78 -5.25 -16.82
CA ALA A 59 9.24 -3.86 -16.80
C ALA A 59 10.76 -3.78 -17.04
N ALA A 60 11.49 -4.85 -16.71
CA ALA A 60 12.89 -5.06 -17.03
C ALA A 60 13.06 -5.98 -18.25
N ALA A 61 14.15 -5.79 -19.00
CA ALA A 61 14.47 -6.62 -20.16
C ALA A 61 14.99 -8.02 -19.76
N ASP A 62 15.67 -8.09 -18.61
CA ASP A 62 16.26 -9.29 -18.03
C ASP A 62 16.38 -9.13 -16.49
N LEU A 63 16.87 -10.17 -15.81
CA LEU A 63 17.01 -10.21 -14.35
C LEU A 63 18.07 -9.22 -13.83
N ASP A 64 19.13 -8.97 -14.60
CA ASP A 64 20.19 -8.02 -14.22
C ASP A 64 19.66 -6.58 -14.26
N ALA A 65 18.85 -6.24 -15.26
CA ALA A 65 18.13 -4.98 -15.33
C ALA A 65 17.10 -4.85 -14.19
N ALA A 66 16.40 -5.93 -13.82
CA ALA A 66 15.47 -5.92 -12.69
C ALA A 66 16.19 -5.63 -11.36
N SER A 67 17.35 -6.27 -11.15
CA SER A 67 18.19 -6.04 -9.96
C SER A 67 18.77 -4.63 -9.92
N THR A 68 19.17 -4.09 -11.07
CA THR A 68 19.67 -2.71 -11.15
C THR A 68 18.55 -1.72 -10.84
N LEU A 69 17.37 -1.91 -11.43
CA LEU A 69 16.22 -1.04 -11.22
C LEU A 69 15.68 -1.09 -9.79
N SER A 70 15.68 -2.25 -9.13
CA SER A 70 15.24 -2.35 -7.72
C SER A 70 16.09 -1.49 -6.79
N THR A 71 17.39 -1.32 -7.07
CA THR A 71 18.27 -0.44 -6.28
C THR A 71 18.06 1.05 -6.54
N MET A 72 17.47 1.42 -7.68
CA MET A 72 17.20 2.82 -8.04
C MET A 72 15.90 3.34 -7.45
N ILE A 73 14.97 2.46 -7.07
CA ILE A 73 13.73 2.86 -6.41
C ILE A 73 14.09 3.18 -4.95
N PRO A 74 13.87 4.41 -4.46
CA PRO A 74 14.18 4.76 -3.08
C PRO A 74 13.21 4.08 -2.10
N PRO A 75 13.65 3.77 -0.87
CA PRO A 75 12.74 3.33 0.18
C PRO A 75 11.69 4.40 0.45
N LEU A 76 10.45 3.99 0.68
CA LEU A 76 9.40 4.92 1.07
C LEU A 76 9.68 5.41 2.49
N LEU A 77 9.43 6.70 2.73
CA LEU A 77 9.62 7.27 4.06
C LEU A 77 8.68 6.60 5.08
N PRO A 78 9.16 6.21 6.28
CA PRO A 78 8.32 5.63 7.33
C PRO A 78 7.08 6.47 7.69
N SER A 79 7.17 7.79 7.50
CA SER A 79 6.08 8.73 7.69
C SER A 79 4.90 8.51 6.73
N LEU A 80 5.15 8.11 5.48
CA LEU A 80 4.09 7.77 4.51
C LEU A 80 3.34 6.52 4.94
N TYR A 81 4.06 5.44 5.26
CA TYR A 81 3.45 4.20 5.73
C TYR A 81 2.58 4.44 6.96
N ARG A 82 3.08 5.23 7.92
CA ARG A 82 2.31 5.58 9.12
C ARG A 82 1.05 6.37 8.79
N ARG A 83 1.13 7.30 7.85
CA ARG A 83 -0.01 8.11 7.40
C ARG A 83 -1.08 7.25 6.72
N TRP A 84 -0.68 6.43 5.74
CA TRP A 84 -1.60 5.56 5.01
C TRP A 84 -2.23 4.48 5.89
N ALA A 85 -1.44 3.88 6.80
CA ALA A 85 -1.97 2.97 7.83
C ALA A 85 -2.97 3.67 8.76
N GLY A 86 -2.75 4.94 9.06
CA GLY A 86 -3.70 5.78 9.80
C GLY A 86 -5.02 5.96 9.05
N MET A 87 -4.96 6.33 7.77
CA MET A 87 -6.16 6.48 6.93
C MET A 87 -6.94 5.17 6.78
N PHE A 88 -6.24 4.04 6.70
CA PHE A 88 -6.83 2.71 6.72
C PHE A 88 -7.55 2.43 8.04
N ALA A 89 -6.90 2.67 9.18
CA ALA A 89 -7.53 2.48 10.49
C ALA A 89 -8.77 3.37 10.65
N ASP A 90 -8.70 4.63 10.23
CA ASP A 90 -9.84 5.55 10.25
C ASP A 90 -11.00 5.00 9.41
N ARG A 91 -10.71 4.45 8.23
CA ARG A 91 -11.71 3.79 7.38
C ARG A 91 -12.32 2.56 8.03
N LEU A 92 -11.52 1.72 8.69
CA LEU A 92 -12.02 0.56 9.42
C LEU A 92 -13.02 0.97 10.52
N PHE A 93 -12.73 2.02 11.28
CA PHE A 93 -13.65 2.53 12.30
C PHE A 93 -14.95 3.12 11.74
N GLU A 94 -14.96 3.56 10.48
CA GLU A 94 -16.16 4.03 9.80
C GLU A 94 -17.07 2.89 9.33
N THR A 95 -16.49 1.72 9.01
CA THR A 95 -17.20 0.67 8.27
C THR A 95 -17.43 -0.61 9.06
N ALA A 96 -16.64 -0.89 10.10
CA ALA A 96 -16.72 -2.10 10.91
C ALA A 96 -17.29 -1.82 12.30
N SER A 97 -17.97 -2.81 12.87
CA SER A 97 -18.43 -2.74 14.26
C SER A 97 -17.26 -2.91 15.24
N GLU A 98 -17.44 -2.44 16.47
CA GLU A 98 -16.49 -2.64 17.57
C GLU A 98 -16.21 -4.12 17.81
N GLU A 99 -17.22 -4.99 17.75
CA GLU A 99 -17.05 -6.44 17.92
C GLU A 99 -16.14 -7.02 16.84
N GLN A 100 -16.37 -6.67 15.57
CA GLN A 100 -15.53 -7.09 14.46
C GLN A 100 -14.10 -6.58 14.61
N LEU A 101 -13.93 -5.32 15.04
CA LEU A 101 -12.63 -4.73 15.25
C LEU A 101 -11.90 -5.37 16.43
N ARG A 102 -12.60 -5.77 17.49
CA ARG A 102 -12.01 -6.47 18.65
C ARG A 102 -11.47 -7.83 18.24
N VAL A 103 -12.21 -8.58 17.43
CA VAL A 103 -11.72 -9.84 16.85
C VAL A 103 -10.51 -9.58 15.98
N LEU A 104 -10.61 -8.63 15.05
CA LEU A 104 -9.53 -8.31 14.13
C LEU A 104 -8.25 -7.78 14.80
N CYS A 105 -8.37 -7.18 15.99
CA CYS A 105 -7.26 -6.63 16.77
C CYS A 105 -6.88 -7.48 18.00
N ASP A 106 -7.20 -8.78 18.00
CA ASP A 106 -6.91 -9.68 19.13
C ASP A 106 -5.42 -10.03 19.30
N GLY A 107 -4.58 -9.64 18.34
CA GLY A 107 -3.14 -9.88 18.34
C GLY A 107 -2.71 -11.26 17.85
N SER A 108 -3.63 -12.09 17.35
CA SER A 108 -3.29 -13.34 16.68
C SER A 108 -2.56 -13.08 15.35
N GLU A 109 -1.73 -14.04 14.94
CA GLU A 109 -1.00 -13.94 13.68
C GLU A 109 -1.96 -13.93 12.47
N GLU A 110 -3.02 -14.74 12.52
CA GLU A 110 -4.04 -14.86 11.47
C GLU A 110 -4.75 -13.52 11.26
N ASN A 111 -5.22 -12.88 12.33
CA ASN A 111 -5.86 -11.57 12.23
C ASN A 111 -4.88 -10.47 11.85
N GLY A 112 -3.62 -10.58 12.28
CA GLY A 112 -2.55 -9.70 11.81
C GLY A 112 -2.31 -9.81 10.29
N ALA A 113 -2.34 -11.01 9.74
CA ALA A 113 -2.25 -11.24 8.30
C ALA A 113 -3.50 -10.73 7.56
N ALA A 114 -4.70 -10.94 8.13
CA ALA A 114 -5.94 -10.40 7.59
C ALA A 114 -5.94 -8.86 7.56
N LEU A 115 -5.43 -8.21 8.60
CA LEU A 115 -5.22 -6.75 8.64
C LEU A 115 -4.28 -6.28 7.53
N ALA A 116 -3.17 -6.98 7.32
CA ALA A 116 -2.22 -6.64 6.26
C ALA A 116 -2.84 -6.80 4.86
N LEU A 117 -3.60 -7.88 4.63
CA LEU A 117 -4.30 -8.08 3.36
C LEU A 117 -5.35 -7.00 3.12
N ALA A 118 -6.19 -6.70 4.11
CA ALA A 118 -7.18 -5.64 4.03
C ALA A 118 -6.54 -4.26 3.79
N TYR A 119 -5.36 -4.01 4.36
CA TYR A 119 -4.58 -2.80 4.10
C TYR A 119 -4.12 -2.73 2.65
N VAL A 120 -3.58 -3.81 2.08
CA VAL A 120 -3.19 -3.86 0.65
C VAL A 120 -4.39 -3.59 -0.26
N MET A 121 -5.52 -4.25 -0.02
CA MET A 121 -6.76 -4.00 -0.76
C MET A 121 -7.25 -2.55 -0.63
N PHE A 122 -7.05 -1.93 0.54
CA PHE A 122 -7.38 -0.51 0.75
C PHE A 122 -6.49 0.41 -0.09
N LEU A 123 -5.20 0.10 -0.23
CA LEU A 123 -4.27 0.86 -1.07
C LEU A 123 -4.65 0.83 -2.55
N GLU A 124 -5.27 -0.27 -3.01
CA GLU A 124 -5.75 -0.44 -4.39
C GLU A 124 -7.05 0.33 -4.69
N SER A 125 -7.68 0.96 -3.70
CA SER A 125 -8.85 1.79 -3.97
C SER A 125 -8.48 3.03 -4.78
N GLU A 126 -9.30 3.41 -5.78
CA GLU A 126 -9.05 4.59 -6.62
C GLU A 126 -8.77 5.87 -5.80
N ARG A 127 -9.47 6.00 -4.66
CA ARG A 127 -9.29 7.12 -3.73
C ARG A 127 -7.88 7.10 -3.14
N MET A 128 -7.43 5.94 -2.68
CA MET A 128 -6.11 5.82 -2.06
C MET A 128 -4.99 5.95 -3.09
N GLU A 129 -5.17 5.41 -4.30
CA GLU A 129 -4.23 5.59 -5.40
C GLU A 129 -3.96 7.07 -5.71
N ARG A 130 -5.04 7.88 -5.84
CA ARG A 130 -4.91 9.34 -6.01
C ARG A 130 -4.16 9.98 -4.84
N ARG A 131 -4.51 9.62 -3.60
CA ARG A 131 -3.85 10.16 -2.39
C ARG A 131 -2.38 9.80 -2.28
N MET A 132 -2.00 8.56 -2.59
CA MET A 132 -0.59 8.16 -2.60
C MET A 132 0.21 8.95 -3.64
N SER A 133 -0.35 9.16 -4.83
CA SER A 133 0.26 9.98 -5.87
C SER A 133 0.49 11.43 -5.40
N GLU A 134 -0.54 12.04 -4.78
CA GLU A 134 -0.44 13.39 -4.20
C GLU A 134 0.65 13.47 -3.11
N ASP A 135 0.69 12.49 -2.20
CA ASP A 135 1.63 12.44 -1.08
C ASP A 135 3.07 12.27 -1.57
N LEU A 136 3.30 11.40 -2.55
CA LEU A 136 4.62 11.21 -3.17
C LEU A 136 5.08 12.49 -3.90
N CYS A 137 4.17 13.14 -4.61
CA CYS A 137 4.46 14.39 -5.32
C CYS A 137 4.75 15.55 -4.35
N ALA A 138 4.06 15.60 -3.21
CA ALA A 138 4.33 16.59 -2.16
C ALA A 138 5.69 16.37 -1.48
N LEU A 139 6.10 15.11 -1.29
CA LEU A 139 7.43 14.80 -0.76
C LEU A 139 8.57 15.14 -1.72
N GLY A 140 8.35 15.00 -3.03
CA GLY A 140 9.29 15.52 -4.04
C GLY A 140 9.51 17.01 -3.81
N ARG A 141 8.44 17.80 -3.72
CA ARG A 141 8.55 19.27 -3.56
C ARG A 141 9.07 19.76 -2.22
N GLY A 142 8.83 19.05 -1.11
CA GLY A 142 9.19 19.49 0.26
C GLY A 142 10.66 19.28 0.63
N ALA A 143 11.48 18.97 -0.38
CA ALA A 143 12.80 18.37 -0.30
C ALA A 143 13.94 19.39 -0.31
N GLU A 144 13.79 20.55 0.31
CA GLU A 144 14.69 21.69 0.02
C GLU A 144 16.02 21.69 0.81
N GLY A 145 16.41 20.59 1.47
CA GLY A 145 17.56 20.57 2.40
C GLY A 145 18.87 19.91 1.95
N GLY A 146 18.87 19.18 0.83
CA GLY A 146 20.05 18.40 0.37
C GLY A 146 19.72 17.37 -0.70
N GLN A 147 18.60 17.57 -1.37
CA GLN A 147 17.72 16.53 -1.87
C GLN A 147 17.60 16.59 -3.40
N GLU A 148 18.17 17.60 -4.07
CA GLU A 148 18.11 17.72 -5.52
C GLU A 148 18.62 16.47 -6.25
N VAL A 149 19.65 15.80 -5.74
CA VAL A 149 20.18 14.57 -6.37
C VAL A 149 19.22 13.40 -6.20
N GLN A 150 18.60 13.27 -5.02
CA GLN A 150 17.70 12.16 -4.70
C GLN A 150 16.30 12.36 -5.29
N GLU A 151 15.84 13.61 -5.37
CA GLU A 151 14.61 14.01 -6.05
C GLU A 151 14.78 13.86 -7.56
N LYS A 152 15.87 14.37 -8.16
CA LYS A 152 16.17 14.13 -9.58
C LYS A 152 16.31 12.63 -9.89
N MET A 153 16.90 11.84 -9.00
CA MET A 153 16.96 10.37 -9.17
C MET A 153 15.59 9.71 -9.04
N ALA A 154 14.77 10.09 -8.05
CA ALA A 154 13.44 9.52 -7.86
C ALA A 154 12.50 9.87 -9.01
N ASP A 155 12.53 11.11 -9.49
CA ASP A 155 11.73 11.57 -10.63
C ASP A 155 12.25 10.98 -11.95
N MET A 156 13.57 10.78 -12.09
CA MET A 156 14.15 10.07 -13.21
C MET A 156 13.79 8.59 -13.19
N ALA A 157 13.82 7.93 -12.03
CA ALA A 157 13.43 6.53 -11.87
C ALA A 157 11.93 6.35 -12.13
N ALA A 158 11.08 7.21 -11.56
CA ALA A 158 9.65 7.20 -11.81
C ALA A 158 9.31 7.52 -13.27
N GLY A 159 10.00 8.50 -13.87
CA GLY A 159 9.90 8.82 -15.29
C GLY A 159 10.32 7.66 -16.18
N TYR A 160 11.42 6.99 -15.84
CA TYR A 160 11.92 5.81 -16.55
C TYR A 160 10.94 4.63 -16.46
N ILE A 161 10.44 4.33 -15.26
CA ILE A 161 9.45 3.27 -15.04
C ILE A 161 8.18 3.58 -15.83
N ARG A 162 7.64 4.79 -15.74
CA ARG A 162 6.46 5.23 -16.49
C ARG A 162 6.68 5.12 -18.00
N ALA A 163 7.82 5.58 -18.52
CA ALA A 163 8.15 5.54 -19.93
C ALA A 163 8.32 4.09 -20.46
N ARG A 164 8.88 3.18 -19.64
CA ARG A 164 9.02 1.77 -20.01
C ARG A 164 7.70 1.02 -19.96
N VAL A 165 6.86 1.27 -18.94
CA VAL A 165 5.50 0.71 -18.85
C VAL A 165 4.65 1.18 -20.04
N ALA A 166 4.71 2.47 -20.41
CA ALA A 166 4.02 3.00 -21.58
C ALA A 166 4.47 2.32 -22.89
N LYS A 167 5.78 2.19 -23.11
CA LYS A 167 6.32 1.46 -24.29
C LYS A 167 5.93 -0.01 -24.32
N LEU A 168 5.70 -0.65 -23.17
CA LEU A 168 5.25 -2.04 -23.09
C LEU A 168 3.77 -2.17 -23.45
N ALA A 169 2.93 -1.24 -22.98
CA ALA A 169 1.52 -1.17 -23.36
C ALA A 169 1.33 -1.00 -24.89
N GLU A 170 2.14 -0.14 -25.52
CA GLU A 170 2.14 0.05 -26.97
C GLU A 170 2.56 -1.22 -27.73
N LYS A 171 3.61 -1.92 -27.29
CA LYS A 171 4.05 -3.18 -27.92
C LYS A 171 3.00 -4.28 -27.82
N GLN A 172 2.25 -4.35 -26.72
CA GLN A 172 1.16 -5.33 -26.59
C GLN A 172 -0.06 -4.99 -27.46
N ALA A 173 -0.33 -3.70 -27.71
CA ALA A 173 -1.37 -3.28 -28.64
C ALA A 173 -1.02 -3.60 -30.10
N ILE A 174 0.27 -3.53 -30.46
CA ILE A 174 0.78 -3.87 -31.81
C ILE A 174 0.74 -5.38 -32.04
N LYS A 175 1.00 -6.21 -31.02
CA LYS A 175 1.00 -7.68 -31.13
C LYS A 175 -0.40 -8.33 -31.21
N LYS A 176 -1.47 -7.55 -30.97
CA LYS A 176 -2.88 -7.97 -31.04
C LYS A 176 -3.57 -7.60 -32.37
N LYS A 177 -2.86 -6.97 -33.30
CA LYS A 177 -3.30 -6.75 -34.69
C LYS A 177 -2.56 -7.72 -35.61
#